data_AF-A0A973GUC2-F1
#
_entry.id   AF-A0A973GUC2-F1
#
_cell.length_a   1.000
_cell.length_b   1.000
_cell.length_c   1.000
_cell.angle_alpha   90.00
_cell.angle_beta   90.00
_cell.angle_gamma   90.00
#
_symmetry.space_group_name_H-M   'P 1'
#
loop_
_entity.id
_entity.type
_entity.pdbx_description
1 polymer ?
#
loop_
_entity_poly.entity_id
_entity_poly.type
_entity_poly.pdbx_seq_one_letter_code
_entity_poly.pdbx_strand_id
1 'polypeptide(L)'
;SNETADNFLTELKERDINILDFRDKVDGSGLDKSEIFYKTDHHWTIESGFWAFTELVKYLEGMGYDLDPEKFYTDSNNYNFITYPESYIGSMGRKTGVLYGGVDDITIIYPKYKTDYQYTAISPGVKIETFGRFEDALLNGYAFNLEDYESIMDTDKYFSYLYGNQAFVSIKNNQVNNDYRVLMIKDSMSVPMASFLSTVVSELVLIDPRYYQEDITQYAHEQKFDIVLVSIYPPNLTEEFFDFNVNK
;
A
#
# COMPACT_ATOMS: atom_id res chain seq x y z
N SER A 1 -6.02 14.29 15.26
CA SER A 1 -5.15 13.61 14.28
C SER A 1 -4.47 14.62 13.36
N ASN A 2 -5.21 15.54 12.72
CA ASN A 2 -4.60 16.50 11.78
C ASN A 2 -3.57 17.43 12.43
N GLU A 3 -3.85 18.02 13.59
CA GLU A 3 -2.86 18.86 14.29
C GLU A 3 -1.57 18.10 14.62
N THR A 4 -1.67 16.83 15.05
CA THR A 4 -0.50 15.97 15.30
C THR A 4 0.31 15.74 14.03
N ALA A 5 -0.36 15.46 12.90
CA ALA A 5 0.31 15.33 11.61
C ALA A 5 0.94 16.66 11.15
N ASP A 6 0.26 17.79 11.32
CA ASP A 6 0.77 19.09 10.89
C ASP A 6 2.04 19.47 11.67
N ASN A 7 2.05 19.20 12.98
CA ASN A 7 3.24 19.37 13.82
C ASN A 7 4.37 18.42 13.38
N PHE A 8 4.05 17.15 13.13
CA PHE A 8 5.02 16.16 12.67
C PHE A 8 5.67 16.57 11.33
N LEU A 9 4.86 16.98 10.35
CA LEU A 9 5.34 17.44 9.05
C LEU A 9 6.18 18.72 9.16
N THR A 10 5.84 19.63 10.08
CA THR A 10 6.63 20.83 10.36
C THR A 10 8.03 20.44 10.84
N GLU A 11 8.14 19.52 11.79
CA GLU A 11 9.43 19.02 12.31
C GLU A 11 10.26 18.32 11.22
N LEU A 12 9.64 17.53 10.35
CA LEU A 12 10.32 16.91 9.21
C LEU A 12 10.89 17.96 8.25
N LYS A 13 10.10 19.00 7.94
CA LYS A 13 10.51 20.08 7.05
C LYS A 13 11.69 20.87 7.62
N GLU A 14 11.70 21.15 8.92
CA GLU A 14 12.82 21.81 9.61
C GLU A 14 14.12 21.00 9.54
N ARG A 15 14.02 19.68 9.33
CA ARG A 15 15.15 18.75 9.19
C ARG A 15 15.50 18.45 7.73
N ASP A 16 14.93 19.19 6.78
CA ASP A 16 15.16 19.01 5.34
C ASP A 16 14.78 17.60 4.84
N ILE A 17 13.75 17.00 5.45
CA ILE A 17 13.19 15.72 5.01
C ILE A 17 12.10 16.00 3.98
N ASN A 18 12.18 15.30 2.85
CA ASN A 18 11.19 15.38 1.78
C ASN A 18 9.82 14.87 2.24
N ILE A 19 8.76 15.62 1.93
CA ILE A 19 7.39 15.34 2.37
C ILE A 19 6.45 15.30 1.17
N LEU A 20 5.64 14.24 1.13
CA LEU A 20 4.42 14.16 0.32
C LEU A 20 3.23 14.00 1.25
N ASP A 21 2.43 15.06 1.39
CA ASP A 21 1.17 15.01 2.13
C ASP A 21 0.00 14.80 1.18
N PHE A 22 -0.60 13.60 1.21
CA PHE A 22 -1.77 13.29 0.38
C PHE A 22 -2.98 14.14 0.73
N ARG A 23 -3.11 14.65 1.95
CA ARG A 23 -4.25 15.48 2.38
C ARG A 23 -4.37 16.74 1.54
N ASP A 24 -3.23 17.35 1.21
CA ASP A 24 -3.14 18.55 0.37
C ASP A 24 -3.38 18.26 -1.12
N LYS A 25 -3.37 16.99 -1.52
CA LYS A 25 -3.59 16.55 -2.91
C LYS A 25 -5.05 16.19 -3.18
N VAL A 26 -5.85 15.92 -2.14
CA VAL A 26 -7.26 15.56 -2.31
C VAL A 26 -8.04 16.70 -2.98
N ASP A 27 -7.81 17.94 -2.54
CA ASP A 27 -8.46 19.10 -3.14
C ASP A 27 -7.95 19.33 -4.57
N GLY A 28 -8.85 19.24 -5.55
CA GLY A 28 -8.51 19.36 -6.98
C GLY A 28 -8.09 18.05 -7.66
N SER A 29 -8.02 16.92 -6.93
CA SER A 29 -7.79 15.59 -7.53
C SER A 29 -8.95 15.10 -8.41
N GLY A 30 -10.16 15.64 -8.19
CA GLY A 30 -11.38 15.12 -8.80
C GLY A 30 -11.98 13.91 -8.06
N LEU A 31 -11.34 13.44 -6.98
CA LEU A 31 -11.92 12.41 -6.12
C LEU A 31 -13.17 12.92 -5.40
N ASP A 32 -14.18 12.06 -5.30
CA ASP A 32 -15.28 12.27 -4.36
C ASP A 32 -14.76 12.01 -2.94
N LYS A 33 -14.77 13.05 -2.09
CA LYS A 33 -14.32 12.96 -0.71
C LYS A 33 -15.05 11.90 0.10
N SER A 34 -16.29 11.57 -0.27
CA SER A 34 -17.08 10.54 0.40
C SER A 34 -16.69 9.10 0.03
N GLU A 35 -15.88 8.92 -1.02
CA GLU A 35 -15.45 7.62 -1.55
C GLU A 35 -13.94 7.37 -1.32
N ILE A 36 -13.26 8.26 -0.58
CA ILE A 36 -11.83 8.10 -0.28
C ILE A 36 -11.60 6.93 0.68
N PHE A 37 -12.50 6.73 1.64
CA PHE A 37 -12.42 5.70 2.65
C PHE A 37 -13.63 4.78 2.58
N TYR A 38 -13.43 3.52 2.97
CA TYR A 38 -14.54 2.63 3.24
C TYR A 38 -15.38 3.16 4.41
N LYS A 39 -16.68 2.85 4.41
CA LYS A 39 -17.58 3.25 5.50
C LYS A 39 -17.42 2.34 6.71
N THR A 40 -17.08 1.07 6.47
CA THR A 40 -16.94 0.03 7.49
C THR A 40 -15.49 -0.32 7.83
N ASP A 41 -14.52 0.27 7.13
CA ASP A 41 -13.09 0.09 7.38
C ASP A 41 -12.41 1.44 7.66
N HIS A 42 -11.26 1.41 8.35
CA HIS A 42 -10.43 2.59 8.56
C HIS A 42 -9.49 2.88 7.38
N HIS A 43 -9.33 1.91 6.47
CA HIS A 43 -8.52 2.06 5.27
C HIS A 43 -9.20 2.92 4.20
N TRP A 44 -8.36 3.53 3.37
CA TRP A 44 -8.83 4.13 2.12
C TRP A 44 -9.33 3.04 1.15
N THR A 45 -10.08 3.42 0.13
CA THR A 45 -10.51 2.51 -0.93
C THR A 45 -9.31 2.04 -1.76
N ILE A 46 -9.41 0.89 -2.44
CA ILE A 46 -8.35 0.41 -3.36
C ILE A 46 -8.10 1.45 -4.46
N GLU A 47 -9.15 2.11 -4.93
CA GLU A 47 -9.13 3.22 -5.87
C GLU A 47 -8.33 4.42 -5.34
N SER A 48 -8.52 4.76 -4.06
CA SER A 48 -7.73 5.80 -3.40
C SER A 48 -6.26 5.40 -3.24
N GLY A 49 -5.98 4.13 -2.98
CA GLY A 49 -4.63 3.58 -3.01
C GLY A 49 -3.98 3.67 -4.40
N PHE A 50 -4.74 3.43 -5.47
CA PHE A 50 -4.29 3.62 -6.85
C PHE A 50 -4.01 5.11 -7.14
N TRP A 51 -4.91 6.01 -6.76
CA TRP A 51 -4.69 7.44 -6.87
C TRP A 51 -3.43 7.90 -6.11
N ALA A 52 -3.25 7.45 -4.87
CA ALA A 52 -2.07 7.79 -4.07
C ALA A 52 -0.77 7.31 -4.73
N PHE A 53 -0.80 6.14 -5.38
CA PHE A 53 0.31 5.68 -6.22
C PHE A 53 0.63 6.67 -7.34
N THR A 54 -0.38 7.18 -8.06
CA THR A 54 -0.15 8.15 -9.14
C THR A 54 0.47 9.46 -8.64
N GLU A 55 0.03 9.97 -7.48
CA GLU A 55 0.60 11.18 -6.88
C GLU A 55 2.01 10.94 -6.33
N LEU A 56 2.29 9.74 -5.80
CA LEU A 56 3.64 9.37 -5.36
C LEU A 56 4.62 9.30 -6.54
N VAL A 57 4.22 8.66 -7.66
CA VAL A 57 5.05 8.60 -8.87
C VAL A 57 5.37 10.01 -9.37
N LYS A 58 4.35 10.85 -9.52
CA LYS A 58 4.51 12.25 -9.93
C LYS A 58 5.43 13.04 -8.99
N TYR A 59 5.35 12.81 -7.68
CA TYR A 59 6.22 13.45 -6.71
C TYR A 59 7.68 13.03 -6.91
N LEU A 60 7.94 11.73 -7.04
CA LEU A 60 9.28 11.18 -7.24
C LEU A 60 9.88 11.59 -8.60
N GLU A 61 9.08 11.65 -9.66
CA GLU A 61 9.52 12.19 -10.96
C GLU A 61 9.90 13.67 -10.85
N GLY A 62 9.16 14.46 -10.06
CA GLY A 62 9.52 15.83 -9.73
C GLY A 62 10.86 15.97 -8.99
N MET A 63 11.33 14.89 -8.35
CA MET A 63 12.64 14.80 -7.72
C MET A 63 13.73 14.24 -8.65
N GLY A 64 13.38 13.83 -9.88
CA GLY A 64 14.31 13.34 -10.89
C GLY A 64 14.40 11.82 -11.03
N TYR A 65 13.48 11.05 -10.44
CA TYR A 65 13.39 9.60 -10.65
C TYR A 65 12.52 9.30 -11.88
N ASP A 66 13.07 8.66 -12.90
CA ASP A 66 12.37 8.38 -14.16
C ASP A 66 11.52 7.09 -14.06
N LEU A 67 10.38 7.19 -13.38
CA LEU A 67 9.54 6.03 -13.01
C LEU A 67 8.50 5.68 -14.08
N ASP A 68 7.78 6.66 -14.61
CA ASP A 68 6.71 6.48 -15.60
C ASP A 68 6.60 7.70 -16.54
N PRO A 69 7.65 8.06 -17.28
CA PRO A 69 7.71 9.30 -18.07
C PRO A 69 6.62 9.39 -19.13
N GLU A 70 6.21 8.24 -19.68
CA GLU A 70 5.16 8.12 -20.68
C GLU A 70 3.75 8.01 -20.07
N LYS A 71 3.64 8.05 -18.74
CA LYS A 71 2.40 7.94 -17.97
C LYS A 71 1.59 6.67 -18.27
N PHE A 72 2.28 5.60 -18.65
CA PHE A 72 1.65 4.34 -19.02
C PHE A 72 1.17 3.61 -17.77
N TYR A 73 2.02 3.52 -16.74
CA TYR A 73 1.73 2.77 -15.52
C TYR A 73 0.78 3.51 -14.58
N THR A 74 0.69 4.84 -14.67
CA THR A 74 -0.22 5.68 -13.89
C THR A 74 -1.56 5.96 -14.58
N ASP A 75 -1.72 5.59 -15.86
CA ASP A 75 -3.00 5.70 -16.57
C ASP A 75 -3.94 4.54 -16.20
N SER A 76 -5.07 4.86 -15.57
CA SER A 76 -6.09 3.90 -15.17
C SER A 76 -6.69 3.11 -16.34
N ASN A 77 -6.63 3.64 -17.58
CA ASN A 77 -7.11 2.91 -18.76
C ASN A 77 -6.31 1.63 -19.02
N ASN A 78 -5.08 1.52 -18.50
CA ASN A 78 -4.22 0.35 -18.60
C ASN A 78 -4.48 -0.70 -17.51
N TYR A 79 -5.53 -0.52 -16.70
CA TYR A 79 -5.93 -1.43 -15.63
C TYR A 79 -7.37 -1.91 -15.79
N ASN A 80 -7.64 -3.11 -15.28
CA ASN A 80 -8.98 -3.63 -15.07
C ASN A 80 -9.50 -3.16 -13.72
N PHE A 81 -10.80 -2.87 -13.64
CA PHE A 81 -11.51 -2.53 -12.42
C PHE A 81 -12.69 -3.49 -12.30
N ILE A 82 -12.71 -4.31 -11.25
CA ILE A 82 -13.80 -5.25 -10.97
C ILE A 82 -14.39 -4.89 -9.61
N THR A 83 -15.60 -4.31 -9.63
CA THR A 83 -16.32 -3.95 -8.41
C THR A 83 -17.25 -5.07 -7.97
N TYR A 84 -17.12 -5.45 -6.71
CA TYR A 84 -17.99 -6.39 -6.01
C TYR A 84 -18.92 -5.59 -5.09
N PRO A 85 -20.19 -5.38 -5.48
CA PRO A 85 -21.12 -4.57 -4.70
C PRO A 85 -21.51 -5.27 -3.40
N GLU A 86 -21.67 -4.50 -2.32
CA GLU A 86 -22.09 -4.96 -0.99
C GLU A 86 -21.37 -6.24 -0.55
N SER A 87 -20.05 -6.27 -0.77
CA SER A 87 -19.25 -7.48 -0.60
C SER A 87 -18.21 -7.35 0.50
N TYR A 88 -18.03 -6.19 1.11
CA TYR A 88 -16.96 -5.96 2.08
C TYR A 88 -17.47 -5.36 3.38
N ILE A 89 -17.13 -6.01 4.49
CA ILE A 89 -17.28 -5.44 5.82
C ILE A 89 -15.89 -5.32 6.40
N GLY A 90 -15.44 -4.09 6.58
CA GLY A 90 -14.16 -3.75 7.15
C GLY A 90 -13.99 -4.15 8.60
N SER A 91 -12.76 -4.10 9.05
CA SER A 91 -12.31 -4.36 10.42
C SER A 91 -13.10 -3.61 11.49
N MET A 92 -13.57 -2.38 11.23
CA MET A 92 -14.42 -1.64 12.17
C MET A 92 -15.85 -2.18 12.16
N GLY A 93 -16.43 -2.42 10.98
CA GLY A 93 -17.75 -3.01 10.81
C GLY A 93 -17.87 -4.42 11.40
N ARG A 94 -16.85 -5.27 11.24
CA ARG A 94 -16.80 -6.62 11.84
C ARG A 94 -16.79 -6.57 13.37
N LYS A 95 -16.26 -5.49 13.98
CA LYS A 95 -16.27 -5.29 15.45
C LYS A 95 -17.60 -4.73 15.96
N THR A 96 -18.28 -3.88 15.21
CA THR A 96 -19.53 -3.20 15.64
C THR A 96 -20.80 -3.91 15.20
N GLY A 97 -20.72 -4.77 14.17
CA GLY A 97 -21.82 -5.53 13.60
C GLY A 97 -22.44 -4.89 12.36
N VAL A 98 -22.82 -5.73 11.38
CA VAL A 98 -23.33 -5.33 10.05
C VAL A 98 -24.49 -4.33 10.12
N LEU A 99 -25.39 -4.49 11.11
CA LEU A 99 -26.57 -3.63 11.28
C LEU A 99 -26.23 -2.17 11.59
N TYR A 100 -25.01 -1.89 12.06
CA TYR A 100 -24.57 -0.55 12.45
C TYR A 100 -23.53 0.04 11.49
N GLY A 101 -22.75 -0.80 10.79
CA GLY A 101 -21.74 -0.35 9.82
C GLY A 101 -22.22 -0.28 8.37
N GLY A 102 -23.21 -1.10 7.98
CA GLY A 102 -23.53 -1.33 6.58
C GLY A 102 -22.56 -2.32 5.92
N VAL A 103 -22.55 -2.32 4.59
CA VAL A 103 -21.63 -3.12 3.77
C VAL A 103 -21.08 -2.22 2.68
N ASP A 104 -19.77 -2.28 2.45
CA ASP A 104 -19.09 -1.53 1.41
C ASP A 104 -19.01 -2.35 0.11
N ASP A 105 -18.94 -1.62 -1.00
CA ASP A 105 -18.44 -2.18 -2.26
C ASP A 105 -16.92 -2.32 -2.17
N ILE A 106 -16.33 -3.28 -2.88
CA ILE A 106 -14.88 -3.36 -3.03
C ILE A 106 -14.49 -3.57 -4.48
N THR A 107 -13.52 -2.79 -4.95
CA THR A 107 -12.97 -2.90 -6.29
C THR A 107 -11.60 -3.54 -6.27
N ILE A 108 -11.37 -4.47 -7.19
CA ILE A 108 -10.05 -5.03 -7.47
C ILE A 108 -9.51 -4.41 -8.75
N ILE A 109 -8.29 -3.88 -8.64
CA ILE A 109 -7.55 -3.22 -9.71
C ILE A 109 -6.30 -4.05 -10.03
N TYR A 110 -6.13 -4.41 -11.30
CA TYR A 110 -4.93 -5.11 -11.76
C TYR A 110 -4.59 -4.76 -13.22
N PRO A 111 -3.30 -4.82 -13.62
CA PRO A 111 -2.85 -4.49 -14.97
C PRO A 111 -3.57 -5.24 -16.10
N LYS A 112 -3.87 -4.54 -17.20
CA LYS A 112 -4.26 -5.16 -18.49
C LYS A 112 -3.07 -5.62 -19.32
N TYR A 113 -1.89 -5.08 -19.01
CA TYR A 113 -0.64 -5.36 -19.72
C TYR A 113 0.12 -6.52 -19.06
N LYS A 114 1.13 -7.01 -19.77
CA LYS A 114 1.97 -8.12 -19.30
C LYS A 114 2.72 -7.72 -18.03
N THR A 115 2.64 -8.57 -17.02
CA THR A 115 3.39 -8.45 -15.77
C THR A 115 4.09 -9.77 -15.45
N ASP A 116 5.19 -9.69 -14.70
CA ASP A 116 5.92 -10.86 -14.22
C ASP A 116 6.66 -10.50 -12.94
N TYR A 117 6.32 -11.19 -11.85
CA TYR A 117 6.75 -10.88 -10.50
C TYR A 117 7.32 -12.10 -9.80
N GLN A 118 8.25 -11.82 -8.90
CA GLN A 118 8.56 -12.68 -7.77
C GLN A 118 8.18 -11.94 -6.49
N TYR A 119 7.36 -12.57 -5.66
CA TYR A 119 6.92 -12.01 -4.38
C TYR A 119 7.32 -12.95 -3.24
N THR A 120 7.90 -12.37 -2.20
CA THR A 120 8.22 -13.06 -0.96
C THR A 120 7.70 -12.24 0.21
N ALA A 121 7.03 -12.89 1.16
CA ALA A 121 6.70 -12.29 2.44
C ALA A 121 7.10 -13.18 3.61
N ILE A 122 7.58 -12.52 4.67
CA ILE A 122 8.05 -13.15 5.89
C ILE A 122 7.41 -12.42 7.08
N SER A 123 6.68 -13.16 7.90
CA SER A 123 6.13 -12.72 9.18
C SER A 123 6.29 -13.85 10.21
N PRO A 124 6.17 -13.60 11.52
CA PRO A 124 6.25 -14.67 12.52
C PRO A 124 5.31 -15.84 12.21
N GLY A 125 5.89 -17.01 11.91
CA GLY A 125 5.14 -18.23 11.58
C GLY A 125 4.55 -18.28 10.16
N VAL A 126 4.80 -17.28 9.31
CA VAL A 126 4.28 -17.20 7.94
C VAL A 126 5.41 -16.91 6.96
N LYS A 127 5.52 -17.76 5.92
CA LYS A 127 6.39 -17.51 4.77
C LYS A 127 5.59 -17.76 3.50
N ILE A 128 5.52 -16.76 2.63
CA ILE A 128 4.80 -16.82 1.35
C ILE A 128 5.80 -16.57 0.24
N GLU A 129 5.76 -17.40 -0.80
CA GLU A 129 6.52 -17.20 -2.04
C GLU A 129 5.58 -17.47 -3.22
N THR A 130 5.41 -16.48 -4.09
CA THR A 130 4.50 -16.52 -5.25
C THR A 130 5.16 -15.89 -6.46
N PHE A 131 4.71 -16.28 -7.65
CA PHE A 131 5.34 -15.90 -8.92
C PHE A 131 4.28 -15.72 -10.01
N GLY A 132 4.63 -14.98 -11.06
CA GLY A 132 3.80 -14.84 -12.26
C GLY A 132 3.23 -13.44 -12.42
N ARG A 133 2.03 -13.33 -13.00
CA ARG A 133 1.42 -12.02 -13.28
C ARG A 133 1.06 -11.32 -11.97
N PHE A 134 0.75 -10.03 -12.05
CA PHE A 134 0.35 -9.21 -10.90
C PHE A 134 -0.74 -9.90 -10.06
N GLU A 135 -1.82 -10.33 -10.69
CA GLU A 135 -2.95 -10.98 -10.02
C GLU A 135 -2.65 -12.39 -9.51
N ASP A 136 -1.61 -13.06 -10.05
CA ASP A 136 -1.20 -14.38 -9.60
C ASP A 136 -0.21 -14.28 -8.42
N ALA A 137 0.70 -13.30 -8.48
CA ALA A 137 1.78 -13.13 -7.52
C ALA A 137 1.40 -12.24 -6.33
N LEU A 138 0.62 -11.18 -6.55
CA LEU A 138 0.40 -10.12 -5.56
C LEU A 138 -1.02 -10.09 -4.99
N LEU A 139 -1.96 -10.87 -5.54
CA LEU A 139 -3.33 -10.95 -5.04
C LEU A 139 -3.64 -12.34 -4.48
N ASN A 140 -4.26 -12.37 -3.30
CA ASN A 140 -4.86 -13.57 -2.73
C ASN A 140 -6.31 -13.72 -3.23
N GLY A 141 -6.49 -14.49 -4.31
CA GLY A 141 -7.80 -14.76 -4.89
C GLY A 141 -8.78 -15.52 -3.98
N TYR A 142 -8.32 -16.14 -2.88
CA TYR A 142 -9.18 -16.90 -1.97
C TYR A 142 -10.38 -16.08 -1.48
N ALA A 143 -10.17 -14.80 -1.17
CA ALA A 143 -11.19 -13.91 -0.63
C ALA A 143 -12.40 -13.67 -1.57
N PHE A 144 -12.24 -13.98 -2.87
CA PHE A 144 -13.27 -13.76 -3.90
C PHE A 144 -13.87 -15.07 -4.43
N ASN A 145 -13.38 -16.23 -3.98
CA ASN A 145 -13.86 -17.55 -4.38
C ASN A 145 -14.76 -18.20 -3.30
N LEU A 146 -15.18 -17.42 -2.29
CA LEU A 146 -16.09 -17.87 -1.26
C LEU A 146 -17.53 -17.80 -1.76
N GLU A 147 -18.33 -18.81 -1.44
CA GLU A 147 -19.73 -18.91 -1.90
C GLU A 147 -20.74 -18.64 -0.79
N ASP A 148 -20.40 -18.92 0.47
CA ASP A 148 -21.29 -18.70 1.60
C ASP A 148 -21.19 -17.29 2.16
N TYR A 149 -22.35 -16.72 2.50
CA TYR A 149 -22.47 -15.33 2.93
C TYR A 149 -21.63 -15.00 4.17
N GLU A 150 -21.62 -15.89 5.18
CA GLU A 150 -20.87 -15.66 6.42
C GLU A 150 -19.37 -15.54 6.15
N SER A 151 -18.79 -16.49 5.42
CA SER A 151 -17.37 -16.45 5.08
C SER A 151 -17.02 -15.24 4.20
N ILE A 152 -17.90 -14.87 3.26
CA ILE A 152 -17.71 -13.67 2.44
C ILE A 152 -17.63 -12.43 3.33
N MET A 153 -18.53 -12.27 4.29
CA MET A 153 -18.60 -11.08 5.16
C MET A 153 -17.49 -11.03 6.22
N ASP A 154 -17.04 -12.18 6.70
CA ASP A 154 -15.95 -12.26 7.69
C ASP A 154 -14.56 -12.13 7.06
N THR A 155 -14.43 -12.34 5.74
CA THR A 155 -13.15 -12.30 5.05
C THR A 155 -12.70 -10.87 4.73
N ASP A 156 -11.47 -10.55 5.10
CA ASP A 156 -10.85 -9.26 4.79
C ASP A 156 -10.39 -9.17 3.33
N LYS A 157 -11.22 -8.54 2.50
CA LYS A 157 -10.94 -8.37 1.07
C LYS A 157 -9.92 -7.26 0.78
N TYR A 158 -9.72 -6.30 1.68
CA TYR A 158 -8.69 -5.26 1.51
C TYR A 158 -7.29 -5.88 1.49
N PHE A 159 -7.06 -6.83 2.40
CA PHE A 159 -5.82 -7.63 2.47
C PHE A 159 -5.75 -8.79 1.48
N SER A 160 -6.58 -8.77 0.43
CA SER A 160 -6.29 -9.57 -0.76
C SER A 160 -5.01 -9.10 -1.44
N TYR A 161 -4.68 -7.81 -1.39
CA TYR A 161 -3.40 -7.28 -1.84
C TYR A 161 -2.27 -7.71 -0.90
N LEU A 162 -1.17 -8.18 -1.50
CA LEU A 162 0.07 -8.59 -0.87
C LEU A 162 -0.13 -9.60 0.26
N TYR A 163 -1.18 -10.42 0.20
CA TYR A 163 -1.53 -11.38 1.24
C TYR A 163 -1.64 -10.72 2.63
N GLY A 164 -2.03 -9.45 2.66
CA GLY A 164 -2.21 -8.64 3.85
C GLY A 164 -0.97 -7.88 4.31
N ASN A 165 -0.99 -7.47 5.57
CA ASN A 165 -0.02 -6.54 6.12
C ASN A 165 1.17 -7.26 6.77
N GLN A 166 2.07 -7.75 5.93
CA GLN A 166 3.21 -8.58 6.32
C GLN A 166 4.34 -7.75 6.98
N ALA A 167 5.16 -8.41 7.81
CA ALA A 167 6.28 -7.81 8.52
C ALA A 167 7.41 -7.38 7.57
N PHE A 168 7.78 -8.28 6.67
CA PHE A 168 8.75 -8.04 5.60
C PHE A 168 8.19 -8.55 4.28
N VAL A 169 8.31 -7.76 3.22
CA VAL A 169 7.94 -8.13 1.85
C VAL A 169 9.07 -7.74 0.90
N SER A 170 9.37 -8.59 -0.07
CA SER A 170 10.19 -8.27 -1.24
C SER A 170 9.38 -8.57 -2.50
N ILE A 171 9.24 -7.56 -3.36
CA ILE A 171 8.54 -7.64 -4.64
C ILE A 171 9.54 -7.31 -5.73
N LYS A 172 9.81 -8.25 -6.63
CA LYS A 172 10.67 -8.04 -7.80
C LYS A 172 9.83 -8.01 -9.06
N ASN A 173 9.98 -6.97 -9.86
CA ASN A 173 9.29 -6.80 -11.13
C ASN A 173 10.25 -7.07 -12.29
N ASN A 174 10.01 -8.15 -13.04
CA ASN A 174 10.88 -8.57 -14.14
C ASN A 174 10.53 -7.87 -15.47
N GLN A 175 9.55 -6.96 -15.50
CA GLN A 175 9.09 -6.28 -16.72
C GLN A 175 9.50 -4.81 -16.82
N VAL A 176 10.06 -4.21 -15.76
CA VAL A 176 10.49 -2.81 -15.78
C VAL A 176 11.92 -2.70 -16.33
N ASN A 177 12.22 -1.59 -17.02
CA ASN A 177 13.52 -1.34 -17.66
C ASN A 177 14.41 -0.35 -16.88
N ASN A 178 14.08 -0.08 -15.63
CA ASN A 178 14.91 0.70 -14.71
C ASN A 178 15.47 -0.20 -13.61
N ASP A 179 16.46 0.29 -12.88
CA ASP A 179 17.10 -0.42 -11.76
C ASP A 179 16.68 0.16 -10.40
N TYR A 180 15.61 0.95 -10.32
CA TYR A 180 15.22 1.62 -9.09
C TYR A 180 14.78 0.61 -8.04
N ARG A 181 15.39 0.70 -6.86
CA ARG A 181 15.08 -0.13 -5.70
C ARG A 181 14.56 0.74 -4.57
N VAL A 182 13.39 0.39 -4.06
CA VAL A 182 12.68 1.19 -3.06
C VAL A 182 12.50 0.38 -1.77
N LEU A 183 12.85 0.99 -0.64
CA LEU A 183 12.42 0.55 0.67
C LEU A 183 11.24 1.40 1.13
N MET A 184 10.17 0.77 1.57
CA MET A 184 9.02 1.45 2.17
C MET A 184 8.77 0.92 3.58
N ILE A 185 9.00 1.77 4.56
CA ILE A 185 8.62 1.56 5.95
C ILE A 185 7.18 2.07 6.10
N LYS A 186 6.24 1.17 6.43
CA LYS A 186 4.82 1.43 6.24
C LYS A 186 3.93 0.89 7.34
N ASP A 187 2.67 1.33 7.28
CA ASP A 187 1.53 0.67 7.89
C ASP A 187 0.59 0.02 6.85
N SER A 188 -0.59 -0.43 7.30
CA SER A 188 -1.55 -1.14 6.45
C SER A 188 -2.25 -0.28 5.39
N MET A 189 -2.24 1.06 5.51
CA MET A 189 -2.80 1.93 4.47
C MET A 189 -2.02 1.80 3.17
N SER A 190 -0.71 1.58 3.27
CA SER A 190 0.17 1.58 2.11
C SER A 190 0.06 0.33 1.25
N VAL A 191 -0.64 -0.73 1.68
CA VAL A 191 -0.63 -2.04 1.02
C VAL A 191 -1.12 -1.99 -0.44
N PRO A 192 -2.29 -1.43 -0.77
CA PRO A 192 -2.72 -1.30 -2.17
C PRO A 192 -1.80 -0.39 -2.98
N MET A 193 -1.43 0.78 -2.43
CA MET A 193 -0.52 1.74 -3.07
C MET A 193 0.83 1.10 -3.41
N ALA A 194 1.41 0.33 -2.49
CA ALA A 194 2.67 -0.38 -2.68
C ALA A 194 2.57 -1.45 -3.79
N SER A 195 1.42 -2.11 -3.91
CA SER A 195 1.17 -3.05 -4.98
C SER A 195 1.29 -2.37 -6.34
N PHE A 196 0.67 -1.20 -6.52
CA PHE A 196 0.78 -0.44 -7.76
C PHE A 196 2.15 0.21 -7.96
N LEU A 197 2.81 0.69 -6.90
CA LEU A 197 4.18 1.21 -6.98
C LEU A 197 5.16 0.16 -7.51
N SER A 198 4.94 -1.12 -7.19
CA SER A 198 5.76 -2.22 -7.74
C SER A 198 5.72 -2.34 -9.27
N THR A 199 4.80 -1.65 -9.96
CA THR A 199 4.72 -1.64 -11.43
C THR A 199 5.77 -0.76 -12.09
N VAL A 200 6.34 0.20 -11.36
CA VAL A 200 7.29 1.22 -11.89
C VAL A 200 8.70 1.11 -11.32
N VAL A 201 8.97 0.14 -10.45
CA VAL A 201 10.29 -0.08 -9.82
C VAL A 201 10.74 -1.53 -9.96
N SER A 202 12.05 -1.76 -10.03
CA SER A 202 12.64 -3.10 -10.21
C SER A 202 12.48 -3.96 -8.95
N GLU A 203 12.64 -3.35 -7.78
CA GLU A 203 12.45 -4.00 -6.49
C GLU A 203 11.77 -3.05 -5.52
N LEU A 204 10.73 -3.55 -4.85
CA LEU A 204 10.08 -2.89 -3.74
C LEU A 204 10.17 -3.78 -2.51
N VAL A 205 10.82 -3.28 -1.46
CA VAL A 205 10.87 -3.90 -0.14
C VAL A 205 9.94 -3.15 0.79
N LEU A 206 9.07 -3.87 1.49
CA LEU A 206 8.16 -3.30 2.49
C LEU A 206 8.52 -3.82 3.87
N ILE A 207 8.56 -2.92 4.85
CA ILE A 207 8.76 -3.27 6.27
C ILE A 207 7.63 -2.67 7.10
N ASP A 208 6.97 -3.50 7.92
CA ASP A 208 6.10 -3.04 9.00
C ASP A 208 6.87 -3.03 10.33
N PRO A 209 7.15 -1.86 10.92
CA PRO A 209 7.93 -1.77 12.16
C PRO A 209 7.35 -2.55 13.34
N ARG A 210 6.03 -2.77 13.37
CA ARG A 210 5.38 -3.48 14.49
C ARG A 210 5.75 -4.95 14.55
N TYR A 211 6.09 -5.54 13.41
CA TYR A 211 6.28 -6.98 13.28
C TYR A 211 7.70 -7.36 12.87
N TYR A 212 8.44 -6.44 12.26
CA TYR A 212 9.83 -6.64 11.89
C TYR A 212 10.74 -6.46 13.12
N GLN A 213 11.55 -7.47 13.42
CA GLN A 213 12.35 -7.53 14.66
C GLN A 213 13.84 -7.27 14.43
N GLU A 214 14.25 -6.97 13.19
CA GLU A 214 15.64 -6.66 12.86
C GLU A 214 15.84 -5.14 12.72
N ASP A 215 17.10 -4.71 12.64
CA ASP A 215 17.45 -3.30 12.54
C ASP A 215 17.19 -2.76 11.11
N ILE A 216 16.19 -1.88 11.00
CA ILE A 216 15.72 -1.32 9.73
C ILE A 216 16.75 -0.36 9.15
N THR A 217 17.43 0.41 10.00
CA THR A 217 18.44 1.38 9.56
C THR A 217 19.68 0.67 9.02
N GLN A 218 20.16 -0.35 9.73
CA GLN A 218 21.25 -1.21 9.27
C GLN A 218 20.88 -1.87 7.94
N TYR A 219 19.67 -2.43 7.84
CA TYR A 219 19.20 -3.05 6.61
C TYR A 219 19.18 -2.06 5.43
N ALA A 220 18.64 -0.85 5.63
CA ALA A 220 18.62 0.18 4.61
C ALA A 220 20.04 0.58 4.12
N HIS A 221 20.99 0.70 5.05
CA HIS A 221 22.39 1.01 4.72
C HIS A 221 23.09 -0.12 3.97
N GLU A 222 22.88 -1.37 4.37
CA GLU A 222 23.51 -2.54 3.75
C GLU A 222 22.98 -2.83 2.35
N GLN A 223 21.66 -2.69 2.16
CA GLN A 223 21.01 -3.01 0.90
C GLN A 223 21.12 -1.91 -0.16
N LYS A 224 21.44 -0.67 0.21
CA LYS A 224 21.64 0.47 -0.72
C LYS A 224 20.45 0.69 -1.66
N PHE A 225 19.31 1.07 -1.09
CA PHE A 225 18.13 1.49 -1.85
C PHE A 225 18.35 2.88 -2.47
N ASP A 226 17.75 3.12 -3.63
CA ASP A 226 17.74 4.44 -4.28
C ASP A 226 16.76 5.39 -3.58
N ILE A 227 15.65 4.83 -3.09
CA ILE A 227 14.57 5.57 -2.44
C ILE A 227 14.19 4.87 -1.14
N VAL A 228 14.14 5.62 -0.04
CA VAL A 228 13.58 5.18 1.24
C VAL A 228 12.34 6.02 1.53
N LEU A 229 11.20 5.36 1.68
CA LEU A 229 9.91 5.97 1.97
C LEU A 229 9.46 5.58 3.38
N VAL A 230 8.96 6.55 4.14
CA VAL A 230 8.25 6.32 5.40
C VAL A 230 6.80 6.76 5.18
N SER A 231 5.87 5.79 5.13
CA SER A 231 4.47 6.00 4.76
C SER A 231 3.55 5.57 5.91
N ILE A 232 3.14 6.54 6.73
CA ILE A 232 2.41 6.31 7.99
C ILE A 232 1.15 7.17 8.04
N TYR A 233 0.02 6.54 8.36
CA TYR A 233 -1.27 7.18 8.57
C TYR A 233 -1.25 8.05 9.85
N PRO A 234 -1.82 9.27 9.87
CA PRO A 234 -1.71 10.17 11.03
C PRO A 234 -2.05 9.58 12.42
N PRO A 235 -3.07 8.73 12.59
CA PRO A 235 -3.32 8.04 13.86
C PRO A 235 -2.21 7.07 14.31
N ASN A 236 -1.35 6.62 13.39
CA ASN A 236 -0.22 5.73 13.64
C ASN A 236 1.10 6.49 13.88
N LEU A 237 1.04 7.82 14.11
CA LEU A 237 2.19 8.61 14.57
C LEU A 237 2.50 8.32 16.05
N THR A 238 2.84 7.06 16.35
CA THR A 238 3.11 6.51 17.68
C THR A 238 4.48 5.82 17.68
N GLU A 239 5.11 5.68 18.85
CA GLU A 239 6.50 5.20 18.98
C GLU A 239 6.75 3.84 18.30
N GLU A 240 5.77 2.94 18.30
CA GLU A 240 5.90 1.59 17.71
C GLU A 240 6.17 1.61 16.20
N PHE A 241 5.77 2.68 15.49
CA PHE A 241 6.01 2.82 14.04
C PHE A 241 7.34 3.51 13.71
N PHE A 242 8.09 3.98 14.72
CA PHE A 242 9.33 4.73 14.54
C PHE A 242 10.52 4.08 15.27
N ASP A 243 10.37 2.84 15.74
CA ASP A 243 11.46 2.07 16.34
C ASP A 243 12.31 1.37 15.27
N PHE A 244 13.12 2.15 14.55
CA PHE A 244 13.91 1.65 13.42
C PHE A 244 15.21 0.94 13.83
N ASN A 245 15.65 1.11 15.08
CA ASN A 245 16.93 0.62 15.57
C ASN A 245 16.71 -0.26 16.80
N VAL A 246 17.01 -1.55 16.68
CA VAL A 246 16.85 -2.51 17.77
C VAL A 246 18.02 -2.39 18.77
N ASN A 247 19.13 -1.76 18.37
CA ASN A 247 20.35 -1.60 19.18
C ASN A 247 20.55 -0.15 19.69
N LYS A 248 19.59 0.39 20.44
CA LYS A 248 19.78 1.68 21.14
C LYS A 248 20.86 1.61 22.23
#